data_AF-A0A6V7XBH0-F1
#
_entry.id   AF-A0A6V7XBH0-F1
#
_cell.length_a   1.000
_cell.length_b   1.000
_cell.length_c   1.000
_cell.angle_alpha   90.00
_cell.angle_beta   90.00
_cell.angle_gamma   90.00
#
_symmetry.space_group_name_H-M   'P 1'
#
loop_
_entity.id
_entity.type
_entity.pdbx_description
1 polymer ?
#
loop_
_entity_poly.entity_id
_entity_poly.type
_entity_poly.pdbx_seq_one_letter_code
_entity_poly.pdbx_strand_id
1 'polypeptide(L)'
;MINTLKERKRQFGFYTDKYNWHEITGNTRKYNDTPLIYFHLDGKNNFDDYNEYGYPFDGWEKPTMKEYENEKACGIDFGNIKKI
;
A
#
# COMPACT_ATOMS: atom_id res chain seq x y z
N MET A 1 -4.29 13.20 12.16
CA MET A 1 -3.69 11.89 12.48
C MET A 1 -2.17 11.87 12.28
N ILE A 2 -1.63 12.09 11.07
CA ILE A 2 -0.17 12.01 10.80
C ILE A 2 0.65 12.95 11.70
N ASN A 3 0.22 14.21 11.87
CA ASN A 3 0.92 15.18 12.73
C ASN A 3 1.02 14.65 14.18
N THR A 4 -0.05 14.07 14.71
CA THR A 4 -0.08 13.47 16.04
C THR A 4 0.89 12.29 16.17
N LEU A 5 1.02 11.45 15.13
CA LEU A 5 1.99 10.35 15.13
C LEU A 5 3.43 10.89 15.12
N LYS A 6 3.70 11.94 14.34
CA LYS A 6 5.01 12.63 14.30
C LYS A 6 5.35 13.26 15.66
N GLU A 7 4.42 14.01 16.26
CA GLU A 7 4.58 14.60 17.60
C GLU A 7 4.91 13.56 18.67
N ARG A 8 4.28 12.38 18.58
CA ARG A 8 4.49 11.27 19.50
C ARG A 8 5.67 10.36 19.13
N LYS A 9 6.47 10.73 18.11
CA LYS A 9 7.61 9.94 17.61
C LYS A 9 7.22 8.49 17.28
N ARG A 10 6.03 8.28 16.70
CA ARG A 10 5.56 6.98 16.25
C ARG A 10 5.80 6.84 14.75
N GLN A 11 6.26 5.66 14.35
CA GLN A 11 6.36 5.28 12.94
C GLN A 11 4.95 5.15 12.34
N PHE A 12 4.83 5.45 11.05
CA PHE A 12 3.59 5.34 10.30
C PHE A 12 3.89 4.97 8.86
N GLY A 13 2.88 4.42 8.20
CA GLY A 13 2.88 4.09 6.78
C GLY A 13 1.45 4.06 6.26
N PHE A 14 1.28 3.70 4.99
CA PHE A 14 -0.01 3.68 4.32
C PHE A 14 -0.36 2.28 3.83
N TYR A 15 -1.65 1.97 3.83
CA TYR A 15 -2.23 0.79 3.23
C TYR A 15 -3.39 1.24 2.35
N THR A 16 -3.27 1.04 1.04
CA THR A 16 -4.23 1.54 0.05
C THR A 16 -3.94 0.92 -1.32
N ASP A 17 -4.94 0.94 -2.20
CA ASP A 17 -4.75 0.79 -3.64
C ASP A 17 -4.48 2.15 -4.31
N LYS A 18 -4.07 2.10 -5.59
CA LYS A 18 -3.71 3.27 -6.40
C LYS A 18 -4.89 4.21 -6.63
N TYR A 19 -6.08 3.65 -6.86
CA TYR A 19 -7.27 4.44 -7.17
C TYR A 19 -7.67 5.29 -5.96
N ASN A 20 -7.79 4.66 -4.79
CA ASN A 20 -8.12 5.35 -3.55
C ASN A 20 -7.06 6.38 -3.15
N TRP A 21 -5.78 6.08 -3.35
CA TRP A 21 -4.72 7.07 -3.11
C TRP A 21 -4.89 8.30 -4.00
N HIS A 22 -5.15 8.10 -5.29
CA HIS A 22 -5.40 9.17 -6.25
C HIS A 22 -6.61 10.01 -5.85
N GLU A 23 -7.77 9.38 -5.66
CA GLU A 23 -9.04 10.07 -5.37
C GLU A 23 -9.01 10.84 -4.05
N ILE A 24 -8.37 10.30 -3.01
CA ILE A 24 -8.38 10.91 -1.67
C ILE A 24 -7.30 11.99 -1.53
N THR A 25 -6.12 11.76 -2.11
CA THR A 25 -4.95 12.63 -1.85
C THR A 25 -4.60 13.55 -3.01
N GLY A 26 -5.26 13.40 -4.16
CA GLY A 26 -4.81 14.02 -5.42
C GLY A 26 -3.45 13.48 -5.85
N ASN A 27 -3.17 12.21 -5.53
CA ASN A 27 -1.91 11.52 -5.82
C ASN A 27 -0.66 12.28 -5.30
N THR A 28 -0.66 12.71 -4.04
CA THR A 28 0.41 13.52 -3.45
C THR A 28 1.74 12.76 -3.27
N ARG A 29 2.87 13.42 -3.51
CA ARG A 29 4.24 12.88 -3.26
C ARG A 29 4.75 13.06 -1.83
N LYS A 30 4.01 13.76 -0.97
CA LYS A 30 4.48 14.25 0.34
C LYS A 30 4.95 13.14 1.30
N TYR A 31 4.51 11.91 1.08
CA TYR A 31 4.73 10.79 2.00
C TYR A 31 5.47 9.62 1.37
N ASN A 32 6.07 9.82 0.18
CA ASN A 32 6.71 8.77 -0.59
C ASN A 32 7.95 8.13 0.06
N ASP A 33 8.43 8.71 1.17
CA ASP A 33 9.51 8.20 2.01
C ASP A 33 9.02 7.26 3.13
N THR A 34 7.72 7.01 3.22
CA THR A 34 7.12 6.17 4.28
C THR A 34 6.79 4.76 3.79
N PRO A 35 6.69 3.75 4.69
CA PRO A 35 6.29 2.41 4.29
C PRO A 35 4.91 2.38 3.61
N LEU A 36 4.80 1.59 2.54
CA LEU A 36 3.56 1.41 1.78
C LEU A 36 3.21 -0.08 1.70
N ILE A 37 2.00 -0.43 2.11
CA ILE A 37 1.36 -1.71 1.79
C ILE A 37 0.44 -1.47 0.61
N TYR A 38 0.85 -1.97 -0.56
CA TYR A 38 0.09 -1.89 -1.80
C TYR A 38 -1.03 -2.93 -1.79
N PHE A 39 -2.28 -2.48 -1.84
CA PHE A 39 -3.43 -3.36 -1.95
C PHE A 39 -3.76 -3.61 -3.43
N HIS A 40 -3.62 -4.85 -3.89
CA HIS A 40 -4.07 -5.26 -5.23
C HIS A 40 -4.29 -6.77 -5.29
N LEU A 41 -5.57 -7.16 -5.30
CA LEU A 41 -5.98 -8.56 -5.25
C LEU A 41 -5.96 -9.22 -6.64
N ASP A 42 -4.77 -9.49 -7.17
CA ASP A 42 -4.56 -10.18 -8.45
C ASP A 42 -4.20 -11.66 -8.30
N GLY A 43 -4.11 -12.17 -7.07
CA GLY A 43 -3.67 -13.54 -6.77
C GLY A 43 -2.18 -13.79 -7.06
N LYS A 44 -1.41 -12.77 -7.43
CA LYS A 44 0.00 -12.91 -7.79
C LYS A 44 0.88 -12.44 -6.65
N ASN A 45 1.61 -13.39 -6.08
CA ASN A 45 2.66 -13.15 -5.11
C ASN A 45 3.92 -12.57 -5.80
N ASN A 46 3.81 -11.44 -6.49
CA ASN A 46 4.88 -10.65 -7.09
C ASN A 46 4.47 -9.17 -7.17
N PHE A 47 5.34 -8.31 -7.72
CA PHE A 47 5.12 -6.87 -7.84
C PHE A 47 5.16 -6.39 -9.30
N ASP A 48 4.97 -7.29 -10.27
CA ASP A 48 5.14 -6.98 -11.70
C ASP A 48 4.06 -5.99 -12.18
N ASP A 49 2.90 -6.02 -11.53
CA ASP A 49 1.75 -5.14 -11.74
C ASP A 49 1.95 -3.73 -11.15
N TYR A 50 2.94 -3.55 -10.27
CA TYR A 50 3.11 -2.29 -9.53
C TYR A 50 3.35 -1.09 -10.46
N ASN A 51 3.84 -1.30 -11.68
CA ASN A 51 4.03 -0.25 -12.68
C ASN A 51 3.14 -0.39 -13.92
N GLU A 52 2.22 -1.37 -13.96
CA GLU A 52 1.47 -1.74 -15.18
C GLU A 52 0.62 -0.59 -15.73
N TYR A 53 0.10 0.27 -14.86
CA TYR A 53 -0.72 1.43 -15.26
C TYR A 53 0.09 2.68 -15.66
N GLY A 54 1.41 2.57 -15.80
CA GLY A 54 2.26 3.67 -16.28
C GLY A 54 2.52 4.79 -15.27
N TYR A 55 1.97 4.69 -14.05
CA TYR A 55 2.29 5.58 -12.94
C TYR A 55 2.63 4.79 -11.66
N PRO A 56 3.75 5.12 -10.99
CA PRO A 56 3.98 4.68 -9.61
C PRO A 56 2.94 5.34 -8.68
N PHE A 57 2.65 4.81 -7.48
CA PHE A 57 2.00 5.63 -6.44
C PHE A 57 2.87 6.87 -6.27
N ASP A 58 2.36 8.09 -6.44
CA ASP A 58 3.25 9.15 -6.91
C ASP A 58 4.45 9.38 -5.98
N GLY A 59 5.62 8.99 -6.48
CA GLY A 59 6.89 9.08 -5.79
C GLY A 59 7.37 7.83 -5.05
N TRP A 60 6.54 6.81 -4.78
CA TRP A 60 7.02 5.52 -4.28
C TRP A 60 7.53 4.67 -5.44
N GLU A 61 8.86 4.56 -5.55
CA GLU A 61 9.50 3.71 -6.56
C GLU A 61 9.12 2.23 -6.39
N LYS A 62 8.95 1.79 -5.14
CA LYS A 62 8.53 0.44 -4.77
C LYS A 62 7.70 0.47 -3.49
N PRO A 63 6.69 -0.41 -3.35
CA PRO A 63 5.99 -0.56 -2.08
C PRO A 63 6.88 -1.30 -1.07
N THR A 64 6.51 -1.31 0.21
CA THR A 64 7.19 -2.16 1.22
C THR A 64 6.63 -3.58 1.21
N MET A 65 5.31 -3.70 1.03
CA MET A 65 4.58 -4.96 1.00
C MET A 65 3.43 -4.87 -0.01
N LYS A 66 2.91 -6.01 -0.47
CA LYS A 66 1.67 -6.13 -1.27
C LYS A 66 0.72 -7.09 -0.59
N GLU A 67 -0.53 -6.70 -0.42
CA GLU A 67 -1.62 -7.65 -0.18
C GLU A 67 -2.20 -8.07 -1.52
N TYR A 68 -2.01 -9.34 -1.88
CA TYR A 68 -2.29 -9.86 -3.22
C TYR A 68 -3.51 -10.77 -3.29
N GLU A 69 -4.03 -11.23 -2.15
CA GLU A 69 -5.16 -12.15 -2.09
C GLU A 69 -5.82 -12.09 -0.71
N ASN A 70 -7.12 -12.37 -0.65
CA ASN A 70 -7.85 -12.57 0.59
C ASN A 70 -8.38 -14.01 0.66
N GLU A 71 -8.11 -14.69 1.76
CA GLU A 71 -8.55 -16.06 2.00
C GLU A 71 -9.51 -16.13 3.18
N LYS A 72 -10.40 -17.12 3.17
CA LYS A 72 -11.30 -17.42 4.28
C LYS A 72 -10.96 -18.77 4.87
N ALA A 73 -10.56 -18.81 6.13
CA ALA A 73 -10.29 -20.04 6.85
C ALA A 73 -10.93 -20.02 8.24
N CYS A 74 -11.64 -21.09 8.60
CA CYS A 74 -12.29 -21.23 9.91
C CYS A 74 -13.22 -20.06 10.31
N GLY A 75 -13.87 -19.41 9.33
CA GLY A 75 -14.75 -18.25 9.57
C GLY A 75 -14.02 -16.92 9.79
N ILE A 76 -12.72 -16.87 9.53
CA ILE A 76 -11.89 -15.67 9.62
C ILE A 76 -11.37 -15.32 8.22
N ASP A 77 -11.38 -14.03 7.90
CA ASP A 77 -10.82 -13.48 6.66
C ASP A 77 -9.35 -13.07 6.90
N PHE A 78 -8.44 -13.52 6.03
CA PHE A 78 -7.01 -13.23 6.10
C PHE A 78 -6.52 -12.61 4.78
N GLY A 79 -5.75 -11.53 4.87
CA GLY A 79 -5.02 -10.98 3.74
C GLY A 79 -3.65 -11.63 3.59
N ASN A 80 -3.36 -12.17 2.40
CA ASN A 80 -2.05 -12.71 2.05
C ASN A 80 -1.10 -11.57 1.66
N ILE A 81 -0.06 -11.38 2.46
CA ILE A 81 0.89 -10.28 2.31
C ILE A 81 2.27 -10.78 1.86
N LYS A 82 2.78 -10.23 0.77
CA LYS A 82 4.18 -10.38 0.32
C LYS A 82 5.00 -9.17 0.74
N LYS A 83 6.17 -9.40 1.33
CA LYS A 83 7.19 -8.36 1.55
C LYS A 83 8.19 -8.32 0.38
N ILE A 84 8.64 -7.13 0.00
CA ILE A 84 9.75 -6.94 -0.97
C ILE A 84 11.04 -7.60 -0.46
#